data_AF-A0A9D1J648-F1
#
_entry.id   AF-A0A9D1J648-F1
#
_cell.length_a   1.000
_cell.length_b   1.000
_cell.length_c   1.000
_cell.angle_alpha   90.00
_cell.angle_beta   90.00
_cell.angle_gamma   90.00
#
_symmetry.space_group_name_H-M   'P 1'
#
loop_
_entity.id
_entity.type
_entity.pdbx_description
1 polymer ?
#
loop_
_entity_poly.entity_id
_entity_poly.type
_entity_poly.pdbx_seq_one_letter_code
_entity_poly.pdbx_strand_id
1 'polypeptide(L)'
;MDSRKYFFYHPSSLVDVCKDGHEPNPDSRFKSLIWDDSIKGITLQQEVFSNGDLNEEKTVRIRVAIFKDEDCAAYQHVVSRFNEWEYKGGQVSESIKMDRSSYRKILDMYSEASKKATEEIPRKIVCKMDVDYSMPVGQEEDKLTLTVPVSSGMLEPGVLYDIGIIEEGDVPLQWKEWACFKFFRLTMPVEEAFVPYSACLKVMTPVGGEICFSKSKDYRHYSGFFSDIHFDPVSDEVEINPALLCFEVEVKCGKEDLPFFNIVLKSGDAVIFNSICRLLDVEGTDRIYAFCPLSMEKVHVKQYPEVTASLHVFDREIASFRFFTDRTERGKYRFDRMNK
;
A
#
# COMPACT_ATOMS: atom_id res chain seq x y z
N MET A 1 -28.64 11.15 1.49
CA MET A 1 -28.00 12.46 1.67
C MET A 1 -27.38 12.43 3.04
N ASP A 2 -26.07 12.69 3.11
CA ASP A 2 -25.32 12.64 4.37
C ASP A 2 -25.76 13.82 5.26
N SER A 3 -26.23 13.56 6.47
CA SER A 3 -26.77 14.60 7.37
C SER A 3 -25.66 15.37 8.11
N ARG A 4 -24.39 15.10 7.80
CA ARG A 4 -23.25 15.75 8.43
C ARG A 4 -23.15 17.22 8.03
N LYS A 5 -22.90 18.06 9.03
CA LYS A 5 -22.72 19.51 8.88
C LYS A 5 -21.30 19.88 8.47
N TYR A 6 -20.34 19.05 8.86
CA TYR A 6 -18.93 19.22 8.58
C TYR A 6 -18.35 17.97 7.93
N PHE A 7 -17.30 18.17 7.13
CA PHE A 7 -16.70 17.12 6.33
C PHE A 7 -15.18 17.14 6.49
N PHE A 8 -14.64 15.95 6.70
CA PHE A 8 -13.21 15.68 6.62
C PHE A 8 -12.93 15.01 5.27
N TYR A 9 -12.25 15.70 4.36
CA TYR A 9 -12.11 15.23 2.99
C TYR A 9 -11.01 14.17 2.87
N HIS A 10 -11.39 12.91 3.06
CA HIS A 10 -10.45 11.78 3.05
C HIS A 10 -9.49 11.74 1.86
N PRO A 11 -9.92 11.96 0.61
CA PRO A 11 -9.01 11.92 -0.54
C PRO A 11 -7.87 12.96 -0.49
N SER A 12 -8.00 14.02 0.31
CA SER A 12 -6.93 15.00 0.56
C SER A 12 -5.97 14.63 1.69
N SER A 13 -6.19 13.49 2.36
CA SER A 13 -5.39 13.14 3.54
C SER A 13 -3.92 13.00 3.16
N LEU A 14 -3.08 13.76 3.84
CA LEU A 14 -1.62 13.69 3.76
C LEU A 14 -1.10 13.22 5.11
N VAL A 15 -0.10 12.35 5.09
CA VAL A 15 0.50 11.82 6.31
C VAL A 15 2.02 11.95 6.26
N ASP A 16 2.61 12.28 7.40
CA ASP A 16 4.06 12.27 7.61
C ASP A 16 4.39 11.86 9.05
N VAL A 17 5.67 11.61 9.32
CA VAL A 17 6.18 11.27 10.64
C VAL A 17 6.92 12.41 11.30
N CYS A 18 6.62 12.60 12.57
CA CYS A 18 7.38 13.48 13.43
C CYS A 18 8.65 12.76 13.90
N LYS A 19 9.81 13.36 13.63
CA LYS A 19 11.13 12.89 14.06
C LYS A 19 11.87 14.00 14.79
N ASP A 20 12.80 13.63 15.68
CA ASP A 20 13.62 14.62 16.40
C ASP A 20 14.39 15.52 15.40
N GLY A 21 14.18 16.84 15.48
CA GLY A 21 14.84 17.82 14.61
C GLY A 21 14.27 17.95 13.19
N HIS A 22 13.14 17.31 12.89
CA HIS A 22 12.43 17.45 11.61
C HIS A 22 11.00 17.95 11.84
N GLU A 23 10.64 19.07 11.20
CA GLU A 23 9.26 19.53 11.18
C GLU A 23 8.48 18.68 10.15
N PRO A 24 7.36 18.04 10.54
CA PRO A 24 6.57 17.23 9.63
C PRO A 24 6.08 18.05 8.44
N ASN A 25 6.26 17.53 7.24
CA ASN A 25 5.74 18.12 6.00
C ASN A 25 4.94 17.06 5.23
N PRO A 26 3.64 16.89 5.56
CA PRO A 26 2.75 15.90 4.94
C PRO A 26 2.82 15.89 3.40
N ASP A 27 3.28 14.77 2.83
CA ASP A 27 3.41 14.57 1.38
C ASP A 27 2.57 13.36 0.94
N SER A 28 1.78 13.53 -0.12
CA SER A 28 0.89 12.52 -0.72
C SER A 28 1.59 11.23 -1.17
N ARG A 29 2.93 11.25 -1.26
CA ARG A 29 3.75 10.08 -1.62
C ARG A 29 3.89 9.06 -0.50
N PHE A 30 3.75 9.47 0.76
CA PHE A 30 3.92 8.57 1.91
C PHE A 30 2.59 7.95 2.32
N LYS A 31 2.32 6.74 1.82
CA LYS A 31 1.18 5.92 2.28
C LYS A 31 1.56 4.89 3.34
N SER A 32 2.86 4.78 3.61
CA SER A 32 3.42 3.81 4.54
C SER A 32 4.87 4.07 4.91
N LEU A 33 5.31 3.49 6.02
CA LEU A 33 6.71 3.50 6.45
C LEU A 33 7.04 2.36 7.42
N ILE A 34 8.35 2.15 7.63
CA ILE A 34 8.86 1.37 8.76
C ILE A 34 8.90 2.26 9.98
N TRP A 35 8.37 1.77 11.09
CA TRP A 35 8.59 2.40 12.37
C TRP A 35 10.06 2.23 12.83
N ASP A 36 10.80 3.32 12.92
CA ASP A 36 12.13 3.41 13.53
C ASP A 36 12.06 4.18 14.87
N ASP A 37 13.05 4.00 15.76
CA ASP A 37 13.04 4.61 17.10
C ASP A 37 13.20 6.15 17.12
N SER A 38 13.57 6.75 15.97
CA SER A 38 13.63 8.21 15.82
C SER A 38 12.25 8.83 15.62
N ILE A 39 11.25 8.03 15.20
CA ILE A 39 9.88 8.49 15.04
C ILE A 39 9.21 8.65 16.41
N LYS A 40 8.60 9.82 16.63
CA LYS A 40 7.90 10.20 17.88
C LYS A 40 6.40 10.37 17.71
N GLY A 41 5.90 10.37 16.48
CA GLY A 41 4.49 10.53 16.19
C GLY A 41 4.18 10.53 14.71
N ILE A 42 2.89 10.53 14.40
CA ILE A 42 2.35 10.55 13.03
C ILE A 42 1.51 11.80 12.89
N THR A 43 1.83 12.63 11.92
CA THR A 43 1.09 13.84 11.58
C THR A 43 0.11 13.53 10.46
N LEU A 44 -1.17 13.74 10.73
CA LEU A 44 -2.24 13.72 9.74
C LEU A 44 -2.60 15.16 9.37
N GLN A 45 -2.61 15.46 8.09
CA GLN A 45 -3.18 16.67 7.54
C GLN A 45 -4.37 16.32 6.64
N GLN A 46 -5.49 17.00 6.83
CA GLN A 46 -6.71 16.73 6.07
C GLN A 46 -7.49 18.03 5.83
N GLU A 47 -8.04 18.19 4.63
CA GLU A 47 -8.93 19.30 4.33
C GLU A 47 -10.25 19.12 5.07
N VAL A 48 -10.72 20.22 5.66
CA VAL A 48 -11.96 20.30 6.42
C VAL A 48 -12.80 21.40 5.81
N PHE A 49 -14.08 21.12 5.62
CA PHE A 49 -15.03 22.11 5.14
C PHE A 49 -16.40 21.88 5.76
N SER A 50 -17.24 22.90 5.62
CA SER A 50 -18.58 22.95 6.18
C SER A 50 -19.62 22.87 5.08
N ASN A 51 -20.84 22.48 5.41
CA ASN A 51 -21.95 22.68 4.48
C ASN A 51 -22.25 24.18 4.40
N GLY A 52 -22.31 24.73 3.20
CA GLY A 52 -22.35 26.18 2.91
C GLY A 52 -23.49 26.98 3.57
N ASP A 53 -24.45 26.31 4.21
CA ASP A 53 -25.57 26.90 4.95
C ASP A 53 -25.26 27.23 6.43
N LEU A 54 -24.03 26.99 6.89
CA LEU A 54 -23.59 27.30 8.25
C LEU A 54 -23.24 28.79 8.41
N ASN A 55 -23.84 29.43 9.42
CA ASN A 55 -23.69 30.87 9.68
C ASN A 55 -22.82 31.19 10.90
N GLU A 56 -22.39 30.19 11.66
CA GLU A 56 -21.65 30.36 12.91
C GLU A 56 -20.53 29.34 13.02
N GLU A 57 -19.39 29.78 13.55
CA GLU A 57 -18.25 28.92 13.88
C GLU A 57 -18.62 28.00 15.06
N LYS A 58 -18.35 26.71 14.92
CA LYS A 58 -18.56 25.73 15.99
C LYS A 58 -17.23 25.08 16.35
N THR A 59 -16.88 25.13 17.62
CA THR A 59 -15.81 24.28 18.16
C THR A 59 -16.33 22.86 18.29
N VAL A 60 -15.63 21.92 17.66
CA VAL A 60 -15.93 20.49 17.66
C VAL A 60 -14.76 19.74 18.25
N ARG A 61 -15.05 18.79 19.14
CA ARG A 61 -14.02 17.92 19.70
C ARG A 61 -13.66 16.84 18.68
N ILE A 62 -12.45 16.92 18.17
CA ILE A 62 -11.88 16.00 17.19
C ILE A 62 -10.89 15.08 17.90
N ARG A 63 -10.96 13.80 17.57
CA ARG A 63 -9.95 12.81 17.96
C ARG A 63 -9.31 12.23 16.71
N VAL A 64 -7.99 12.36 16.58
CA VAL A 64 -7.21 11.57 15.63
C VAL A 64 -6.69 10.35 16.38
N ALA A 65 -7.01 9.17 15.88
CA ALA A 65 -6.74 7.91 16.56
C ALA A 65 -6.06 6.90 15.64
N ILE A 66 -5.18 6.09 16.23
CA ILE A 66 -4.49 4.98 15.58
C ILE A 66 -5.10 3.67 16.07
N PHE A 67 -5.36 2.77 15.14
CA PHE A 67 -5.98 1.46 15.35
C PHE A 67 -5.16 0.38 14.67
N LYS A 68 -5.32 -0.88 15.08
CA LYS A 68 -4.82 -2.01 14.28
C LYS A 68 -5.69 -2.19 13.03
N ASP A 69 -5.07 -2.48 11.89
CA ASP A 69 -5.78 -2.72 10.62
C ASP A 69 -6.81 -3.86 10.74
N GLU A 70 -6.50 -4.91 11.51
CA GLU A 70 -7.44 -6.01 11.76
C GLU A 70 -8.72 -5.57 12.51
N ASP A 71 -8.60 -4.67 13.49
CA ASP A 71 -9.73 -4.17 14.28
C ASP A 71 -10.63 -3.28 13.42
N CYS A 72 -9.99 -2.48 12.57
CA CYS A 72 -10.59 -1.65 11.55
C CYS A 72 -11.37 -2.46 10.51
N ALA A 73 -10.72 -3.47 9.92
CA ALA A 73 -11.31 -4.35 8.93
C ALA A 73 -12.49 -5.14 9.51
N ALA A 74 -12.37 -5.63 10.75
CA ALA A 74 -13.46 -6.31 11.44
C ALA A 74 -14.66 -5.38 11.67
N TYR A 75 -14.43 -4.15 12.14
CA TYR A 75 -15.47 -3.13 12.29
C TYR A 75 -16.16 -2.85 10.95
N GLN A 76 -15.38 -2.60 9.90
CA GLN A 76 -15.88 -2.31 8.56
C GLN A 76 -16.72 -3.45 7.99
N HIS A 77 -16.30 -4.70 8.16
CA HIS A 77 -17.05 -5.86 7.69
C HIS A 77 -18.44 -5.94 8.34
N VAL A 78 -18.55 -5.62 9.64
CA VAL A 78 -19.84 -5.63 10.34
C VAL A 78 -20.74 -4.48 9.88
N VAL A 79 -20.20 -3.26 9.82
CA VAL A 79 -20.98 -2.06 9.44
C VAL A 79 -21.40 -2.10 7.97
N SER A 80 -20.50 -2.51 7.07
CA SER A 80 -20.81 -2.62 5.63
C SER A 80 -21.93 -3.62 5.37
N ARG A 81 -21.97 -4.73 6.10
CA ARG A 81 -23.03 -5.73 5.98
C ARG A 81 -24.39 -5.18 6.41
N PHE A 82 -24.45 -4.41 7.50
CA PHE A 82 -25.67 -3.73 7.90
C PHE A 82 -26.13 -2.72 6.84
N ASN A 83 -25.23 -1.85 6.40
CA ASN A 83 -25.52 -0.82 5.39
C ASN A 83 -25.99 -1.44 4.07
N GLU A 84 -25.31 -2.47 3.58
CA GLU A 84 -25.68 -3.16 2.33
C GLU A 84 -27.12 -3.68 2.40
N TRP A 85 -27.49 -4.27 3.53
CA TRP A 85 -28.84 -4.73 3.74
C TRP A 85 -29.81 -3.56 3.82
N GLU A 86 -29.58 -2.59 4.70
CA GLU A 86 -30.41 -1.39 4.84
C GLU A 86 -30.72 -0.72 3.49
N TYR A 87 -29.69 -0.46 2.67
CA TYR A 87 -29.81 0.17 1.36
C TYR A 87 -30.55 -0.68 0.33
N LYS A 88 -30.41 -2.01 0.37
CA LYS A 88 -31.10 -2.90 -0.58
C LYS A 88 -32.59 -3.06 -0.30
N GLY A 89 -33.08 -2.63 0.87
CA GLY A 89 -34.52 -2.59 1.17
C GLY A 89 -35.26 -3.93 0.99
N GLY A 90 -34.56 -5.07 1.07
CA GLY A 90 -35.12 -6.40 0.82
C GLY A 90 -34.87 -6.99 -0.57
N GLN A 91 -34.24 -6.26 -1.48
CA GLN A 91 -33.79 -6.79 -2.77
C GLN A 91 -32.49 -7.59 -2.59
N VAL A 92 -32.64 -8.82 -2.09
CA VAL A 92 -31.55 -9.80 -2.15
C VAL A 92 -31.35 -10.20 -3.62
N SER A 93 -30.14 -10.65 -3.98
CA SER A 93 -29.84 -11.34 -5.24
C SER A 93 -31.03 -12.19 -5.73
N GLU A 94 -31.32 -12.20 -7.03
CA GLU A 94 -32.43 -12.98 -7.63
C GLU A 94 -32.44 -14.47 -7.22
N SER A 95 -31.30 -14.99 -6.75
CA SER A 95 -31.13 -16.35 -6.21
C SER A 95 -31.73 -16.59 -4.82
N ILE A 96 -32.11 -15.56 -4.06
CA ILE A 96 -32.63 -15.70 -2.69
C ILE A 96 -33.99 -15.00 -2.59
N LYS A 97 -35.06 -15.78 -2.63
CA LYS A 97 -36.40 -15.30 -2.26
C LYS A 97 -36.52 -15.28 -0.73
N MET A 98 -36.71 -14.11 -0.16
CA MET A 98 -36.90 -13.95 1.29
C MET A 98 -38.11 -13.07 1.57
N ASP A 99 -38.92 -13.48 2.55
CA ASP A 99 -40.09 -12.69 2.96
C ASP A 99 -39.68 -11.49 3.81
N ARG A 100 -40.57 -10.49 3.86
CA ARG A 100 -40.32 -9.22 4.56
C ARG A 100 -40.04 -9.38 6.06
N SER A 101 -40.61 -10.40 6.72
CA SER A 101 -40.41 -10.62 8.15
C SER A 101 -39.04 -11.23 8.44
N SER A 102 -38.60 -12.19 7.62
CA SER A 102 -37.26 -12.76 7.69
C SER A 102 -36.19 -11.71 7.37
N TYR A 103 -36.43 -10.86 6.36
CA TYR A 103 -35.55 -9.75 6.05
C TYR A 103 -35.39 -8.78 7.23
N ARG A 104 -36.50 -8.40 7.87
CA ARG A 104 -36.47 -7.50 9.02
C ARG A 104 -35.69 -8.10 10.20
N LYS A 105 -35.86 -9.39 10.49
CA LYS A 105 -35.08 -10.09 11.53
C LYS A 105 -33.57 -10.04 11.25
N ILE A 106 -33.16 -10.28 10.00
CA ILE A 106 -31.73 -10.22 9.64
C ILE A 106 -31.21 -8.79 9.74
N LEU A 107 -31.98 -7.80 9.28
CA LEU A 107 -31.61 -6.39 9.40
C LEU A 107 -31.46 -5.97 10.88
N ASP A 108 -32.37 -6.40 11.75
CA ASP A 108 -32.30 -6.16 13.19
C ASP A 108 -31.04 -6.80 13.81
N MET A 109 -30.72 -8.05 13.43
CA MET A 109 -29.49 -8.73 13.85
C MET A 109 -28.22 -7.98 13.42
N TYR A 110 -28.15 -7.52 12.17
CA TYR A 110 -27.00 -6.74 11.69
C TYR A 110 -26.94 -5.35 12.31
N SER A 111 -28.09 -4.74 12.62
CA SER A 111 -28.14 -3.47 13.34
C SER A 111 -27.56 -3.60 14.75
N GLU A 112 -27.92 -4.65 15.47
CA GLU A 112 -27.39 -4.93 16.82
C GLU A 112 -25.88 -5.19 16.77
N ALA A 113 -25.42 -5.99 15.80
CA ALA A 113 -23.99 -6.24 15.60
C ALA A 113 -23.23 -4.94 15.27
N SER A 114 -23.78 -4.10 14.39
CA SER A 114 -23.20 -2.81 14.00
C SER A 114 -23.09 -1.84 15.18
N LYS A 115 -24.13 -1.74 16.01
CA LYS A 115 -24.12 -0.94 17.23
C LYS A 115 -23.05 -1.41 18.21
N LYS A 116 -23.00 -2.72 18.46
CA LYS A 116 -21.99 -3.31 19.35
C LYS A 116 -20.56 -3.04 18.84
N ALA A 117 -20.31 -3.21 17.55
CA ALA A 117 -19.01 -2.93 16.96
C ALA A 117 -18.63 -1.43 17.09
N THR A 118 -19.61 -0.53 16.92
CA THR A 118 -19.43 0.92 17.09
C THR A 118 -19.13 1.31 18.53
N GLU A 119 -19.71 0.62 19.51
CA GLU A 119 -19.40 0.83 20.93
C GLU A 119 -18.02 0.26 21.35
N GLU A 120 -17.55 -0.78 20.65
CA GLU A 120 -16.29 -1.46 20.94
C GLU A 120 -15.07 -0.77 20.32
N ILE A 121 -15.18 -0.25 19.09
CA ILE A 121 -14.03 0.30 18.35
C ILE A 121 -13.27 1.42 19.10
N PRO A 122 -13.90 2.33 19.89
CA PRO A 122 -13.13 3.32 20.65
C PRO A 122 -12.23 2.71 21.73
N ARG A 123 -12.49 1.46 22.16
CA ARG A 123 -11.66 0.70 23.09
C ARG A 123 -10.47 0.01 22.41
N LYS A 124 -10.45 0.00 21.08
CA LYS A 124 -9.37 -0.54 20.24
C LYS A 124 -8.34 0.52 19.83
N ILE A 125 -8.54 1.77 20.26
CA ILE A 125 -7.59 2.86 20.02
C ILE A 125 -6.25 2.55 20.71
N VAL A 126 -5.19 2.52 19.91
CA VAL A 126 -3.81 2.26 20.35
C VAL A 126 -3.17 3.56 20.81
N CYS A 127 -3.28 4.62 20.00
CA CYS A 127 -2.79 5.97 20.30
C CYS A 127 -3.81 7.00 19.84
N LYS A 128 -3.82 8.18 20.44
CA LYS A 128 -4.73 9.26 20.04
C LYS A 128 -4.21 10.64 20.40
N MET A 129 -4.74 11.63 19.69
CA MET A 129 -4.68 13.04 20.04
C MET A 129 -6.12 13.59 20.01
N ASP A 130 -6.53 14.26 21.08
CA ASP A 130 -7.81 14.96 21.17
C ASP A 130 -7.53 16.46 21.05
N VAL A 131 -8.31 17.17 20.23
CA VAL A 131 -8.27 18.63 20.12
C VAL A 131 -9.68 19.18 20.04
N ASP A 132 -9.88 20.38 20.59
CA ASP A 132 -11.07 21.18 20.31
C ASP A 132 -10.75 22.07 19.10
N TYR A 133 -11.37 21.78 17.96
CA TYR A 133 -11.07 22.42 16.68
C TYR A 133 -12.23 23.30 16.25
N SER A 134 -11.93 24.53 15.87
CA SER A 134 -12.89 25.46 15.28
C SER A 134 -13.15 25.09 13.83
N MET A 135 -14.37 24.62 13.54
CA MET A 135 -14.73 24.23 12.18
C MET A 135 -14.92 25.46 11.29
N PRO A 136 -14.52 25.39 10.00
CA PRO A 136 -14.74 26.48 9.06
C PRO A 136 -16.24 26.74 8.85
N VAL A 137 -16.58 27.95 8.39
CA VAL A 137 -17.97 28.41 8.20
C VAL A 137 -18.27 28.58 6.71
N GLY A 138 -19.51 28.29 6.30
CA GLY A 138 -19.93 28.43 4.91
C GLY A 138 -19.12 27.55 3.95
N GLN A 139 -18.65 28.12 2.84
CA GLN A 139 -17.85 27.42 1.83
C GLN A 139 -16.33 27.55 2.06
N GLU A 140 -15.89 28.01 3.23
CA GLU A 140 -14.47 28.09 3.53
C GLU A 140 -13.86 26.69 3.69
N GLU A 141 -12.70 26.50 3.07
CA GLU A 141 -11.86 25.32 3.24
C GLU A 141 -10.76 25.64 4.25
N ASP A 142 -10.53 24.74 5.20
CA ASP A 142 -9.43 24.81 6.17
C ASP A 142 -8.66 23.49 6.21
N LYS A 143 -7.52 23.47 6.90
CA LYS A 143 -6.64 22.30 7.02
C LYS A 143 -6.41 21.94 8.47
N LEU A 144 -6.97 20.81 8.88
CA LEU A 144 -6.64 20.18 10.14
C LEU A 144 -5.26 19.54 10.03
N THR A 145 -4.31 19.95 10.87
CA THR A 145 -2.99 19.32 10.98
C THR A 145 -2.76 18.90 12.42
N LEU A 146 -2.65 17.60 12.68
CA LEU A 146 -2.52 17.06 14.02
C LEU A 146 -1.51 15.92 14.08
N THR A 147 -0.65 15.96 15.09
CA THR A 147 0.31 14.89 15.36
C THR A 147 -0.18 14.01 16.49
N VAL A 148 -0.40 12.72 16.19
CA VAL A 148 -0.62 11.68 17.21
C VAL A 148 0.75 11.25 17.75
N PRO A 149 1.05 11.46 19.04
CA PRO A 149 2.29 11.00 19.63
C PRO A 149 2.27 9.48 19.73
N VAL A 150 3.37 8.86 19.34
CA VAL A 150 3.51 7.40 19.32
C VAL A 150 4.92 7.06 19.78
N SER A 151 5.02 6.16 20.75
CA SER A 151 6.29 5.63 21.23
C SER A 151 6.46 4.19 20.78
N SER A 152 7.70 3.72 20.65
CA SER A 152 7.97 2.35 20.20
C SER A 152 7.36 1.28 21.12
N GLY A 153 7.10 1.57 22.39
CA GLY A 153 6.41 0.66 23.31
C GLY A 153 4.91 0.49 23.05
N MET A 154 4.29 1.40 22.28
CA MET A 154 2.84 1.38 22.01
C MET A 154 2.47 0.56 20.77
N LEU A 155 3.47 0.24 19.93
CA LEU A 155 3.27 -0.47 18.68
C LEU A 155 3.86 -1.88 18.74
N GLU A 156 3.00 -2.85 18.51
CA GLU A 156 3.36 -4.26 18.37
C GLU A 156 4.15 -4.46 17.07
N PRO A 157 5.30 -5.13 17.14
CA PRO A 157 6.01 -5.56 15.95
C PRO A 157 5.16 -6.52 15.11
N GLY A 158 5.24 -6.39 13.78
CA GLY A 158 4.52 -7.27 12.86
C GLY A 158 3.05 -6.91 12.64
N VAL A 159 2.56 -5.83 13.25
CA VAL A 159 1.16 -5.40 13.15
C VAL A 159 1.05 -4.17 12.25
N LEU A 160 0.03 -4.17 11.39
CA LEU A 160 -0.38 -2.98 10.64
C LEU A 160 -1.34 -2.11 11.43
N TYR A 161 -1.23 -0.82 11.17
CA TYR A 161 -2.03 0.19 11.82
C TYR A 161 -2.65 1.14 10.80
N ASP A 162 -3.82 1.68 11.14
CA ASP A 162 -4.52 2.75 10.42
C ASP A 162 -4.66 3.99 11.29
N ILE A 163 -4.90 5.15 10.66
CA ILE A 163 -5.18 6.42 11.34
C ILE A 163 -6.55 6.99 10.91
N GLY A 164 -7.39 7.33 11.88
CA GLY A 164 -8.75 7.80 11.63
C GLY A 164 -9.10 9.05 12.41
N ILE A 165 -10.12 9.76 11.95
CA ILE A 165 -10.72 10.89 12.66
C ILE A 165 -12.06 10.44 13.27
N ILE A 166 -12.27 10.75 14.55
CA ILE A 166 -13.53 10.60 15.27
C ILE A 166 -14.00 11.99 15.67
N GLU A 167 -15.23 12.34 15.27
CA GLU A 167 -15.88 13.62 15.56
C GLU A 167 -16.89 13.43 16.69
N GLU A 168 -16.79 14.18 17.79
CA GLU A 168 -17.73 14.11 18.94
C GLU A 168 -17.94 12.69 19.54
N GLY A 169 -17.05 11.73 19.24
CA GLY A 169 -17.18 10.33 19.64
C GLY A 169 -17.86 9.44 18.59
N ASP A 170 -18.38 10.02 17.51
CA ASP A 170 -18.99 9.31 16.40
C ASP A 170 -17.91 8.77 15.45
N VAL A 171 -18.01 7.46 15.24
CA VAL A 171 -17.15 6.70 14.35
C VAL A 171 -17.69 6.86 12.92
N PRO A 172 -16.85 7.14 11.93
CA PRO A 172 -17.28 7.26 10.54
C PRO A 172 -18.07 6.05 10.02
N LEU A 173 -19.14 6.32 9.27
CA LEU A 173 -20.10 5.33 8.80
C LEU A 173 -19.54 4.46 7.66
N GLN A 174 -18.52 4.98 6.95
CA GLN A 174 -17.85 4.28 5.86
C GLN A 174 -16.34 4.36 6.03
N TRP A 175 -15.66 3.24 5.81
CA TRP A 175 -14.19 3.14 5.96
C TRP A 175 -13.39 4.09 5.07
N LYS A 176 -13.88 4.37 3.85
CA LYS A 176 -13.26 5.36 2.94
C LYS A 176 -13.32 6.81 3.48
N GLU A 177 -13.85 7.03 4.67
CA GLU A 177 -13.81 8.30 5.39
C GLU A 177 -12.57 8.37 6.33
N TRP A 178 -11.83 7.27 6.53
CA TRP A 178 -10.62 7.20 7.37
C TRP A 178 -9.35 7.15 6.55
N ALA A 179 -8.37 8.00 6.88
CA ALA A 179 -7.08 8.05 6.21
C ALA A 179 -6.38 6.69 6.29
N CYS A 180 -6.29 5.97 5.17
CA CYS A 180 -5.62 4.67 5.14
C CYS A 180 -4.11 4.92 5.04
N PHE A 181 -3.46 5.14 6.19
CA PHE A 181 -2.02 5.20 6.29
C PHE A 181 -1.52 3.98 7.06
N LYS A 182 -0.88 3.08 6.32
CA LYS A 182 -0.41 1.79 6.84
C LYS A 182 1.04 1.91 7.26
N PHE A 183 1.34 1.87 8.54
CA PHE A 183 2.73 1.76 9.00
C PHE A 183 2.98 0.42 9.69
N PHE A 184 4.21 -0.05 9.56
CA PHE A 184 4.60 -1.37 9.99
C PHE A 184 5.87 -1.28 10.84
N ARG A 185 5.85 -1.88 12.02
CA ARG A 185 7.08 -2.04 12.82
C ARG A 185 7.66 -3.42 12.55
N LEU A 186 8.85 -3.47 11.94
CA LEU A 186 9.52 -4.75 11.72
C LEU A 186 9.99 -5.36 13.05
N THR A 187 9.86 -6.68 13.16
CA THR A 187 10.44 -7.48 14.27
C THR A 187 11.96 -7.65 14.14
N MET A 188 12.51 -7.42 12.95
CA MET A 188 13.91 -7.61 12.58
C MET A 188 14.33 -6.57 11.53
N PRO A 189 15.63 -6.39 11.26
CA PRO A 189 16.10 -5.51 10.18
C PRO A 189 15.46 -5.83 8.82
N VAL A 190 15.36 -4.82 7.94
CA VAL A 190 14.75 -4.96 6.59
C VAL A 190 15.39 -6.10 5.81
N GLU A 191 16.71 -6.18 5.89
CA GLU A 191 17.55 -7.14 5.16
C GLU A 191 17.35 -8.58 5.67
N GLU A 192 16.87 -8.74 6.90
CA GLU A 192 16.53 -10.05 7.48
C GLU A 192 15.06 -10.44 7.26
N ALA A 193 14.17 -9.43 7.23
CA ALA A 193 12.74 -9.59 7.04
C ALA A 193 12.38 -9.90 5.57
N PHE A 194 13.13 -9.32 4.63
CA PHE A 194 12.93 -9.45 3.19
C PHE A 194 14.19 -10.02 2.56
N VAL A 195 14.27 -11.34 2.48
CA VAL A 195 15.45 -12.03 1.96
C VAL A 195 15.27 -12.26 0.46
N PRO A 196 16.06 -11.60 -0.41
CA PRO A 196 15.99 -11.83 -1.84
C PRO A 196 16.30 -13.30 -2.14
N TYR A 197 15.41 -13.96 -2.88
CA TYR A 197 15.56 -15.37 -3.21
C TYR A 197 16.02 -15.56 -4.66
N SER A 198 15.33 -14.90 -5.59
CA SER A 198 15.66 -14.93 -7.02
C SER A 198 15.18 -13.66 -7.72
N ALA A 199 15.65 -13.41 -8.93
CA ALA A 199 15.15 -12.33 -9.78
C ALA A 199 15.00 -12.85 -11.21
N CYS A 200 14.05 -12.36 -12.00
CA CYS A 200 13.97 -12.71 -13.40
C CYS A 200 13.34 -11.60 -14.26
N LEU A 201 13.71 -11.62 -15.54
CA LEU A 201 13.07 -10.84 -16.59
C LEU A 201 12.15 -11.78 -17.35
N LYS A 202 10.86 -11.49 -17.44
CA LYS A 202 9.94 -12.24 -18.30
C LYS A 202 9.64 -11.45 -19.57
N VAL A 203 9.77 -12.13 -20.70
CA VAL A 203 9.31 -11.69 -22.01
C VAL A 203 7.87 -12.20 -22.18
N MET A 204 6.92 -11.37 -22.64
CA MET A 204 5.56 -11.85 -22.88
C MET A 204 5.57 -12.90 -24.00
N THR A 205 5.09 -14.12 -23.71
CA THR A 205 4.41 -14.94 -24.73
C THR A 205 2.90 -14.68 -24.56
N PRO A 206 2.28 -13.86 -25.40
CA PRO A 206 0.85 -13.58 -25.26
C PRO A 206 0.05 -14.85 -25.58
N VAL A 207 -0.65 -15.39 -24.59
CA VAL A 207 -1.74 -16.34 -24.80
C VAL A 207 -2.99 -15.75 -24.17
N GLY A 208 -3.95 -15.29 -24.99
CA GLY A 208 -5.29 -14.90 -24.53
C GLY A 208 -5.43 -13.62 -23.68
N GLY A 209 -4.37 -12.84 -23.47
CA GLY A 209 -4.44 -11.59 -22.69
C GLY A 209 -4.40 -11.78 -21.16
N GLU A 210 -4.26 -13.02 -20.68
CA GLU A 210 -4.03 -13.34 -19.27
C GLU A 210 -2.52 -13.54 -19.00
N ILE A 211 -2.02 -12.97 -17.90
CA ILE A 211 -0.64 -13.19 -17.45
C ILE A 211 -0.58 -14.55 -16.75
N CYS A 212 -0.31 -15.60 -17.51
CA CYS A 212 -0.10 -16.94 -16.97
C CYS A 212 1.34 -17.11 -16.48
N PHE A 213 1.53 -17.33 -15.17
CA PHE A 213 2.82 -17.76 -14.61
C PHE A 213 3.03 -19.24 -14.98
N SER A 214 3.43 -19.56 -16.22
CA SER A 214 3.66 -20.95 -16.62
C SER A 214 4.87 -21.52 -15.87
N LYS A 215 4.67 -22.57 -15.06
CA LYS A 215 5.71 -23.26 -14.25
C LYS A 215 6.89 -23.85 -15.05
N SER A 216 6.93 -23.69 -16.37
CA SER A 216 8.07 -23.98 -17.25
C SER A 216 7.86 -23.17 -18.55
N LYS A 217 8.79 -22.36 -19.05
CA LYS A 217 10.02 -22.80 -19.73
C LYS A 217 11.14 -21.72 -19.83
N ASP A 218 10.95 -20.51 -19.28
CA ASP A 218 11.93 -19.41 -19.39
C ASP A 218 12.39 -18.92 -17.99
N TYR A 219 12.80 -19.85 -17.13
CA TYR A 219 13.23 -19.55 -15.76
C TYR A 219 14.75 -19.42 -15.69
N ARG A 220 15.24 -18.33 -15.10
CA ARG A 220 16.59 -18.31 -14.54
C ARG A 220 16.52 -18.02 -13.05
N HIS A 221 16.94 -19.00 -12.28
CA HIS A 221 17.21 -18.85 -10.86
C HIS A 221 18.61 -18.24 -10.72
N TYR A 222 18.70 -17.04 -10.15
CA TYR A 222 19.99 -16.45 -9.77
C TYR A 222 20.18 -16.69 -8.27
N SER A 223 20.78 -17.83 -7.92
CA SER A 223 21.30 -18.05 -6.57
C SER A 223 22.69 -17.41 -6.49
N GLY A 224 22.78 -16.24 -5.86
CA GLY A 224 24.01 -15.46 -5.73
C GLY A 224 23.93 -14.15 -6.52
N PHE A 225 23.64 -13.06 -5.82
CA PHE A 225 23.39 -11.70 -6.33
C PHE A 225 24.61 -10.99 -6.98
N PHE A 226 25.62 -11.74 -7.40
CA PHE A 226 26.81 -11.23 -8.11
C PHE A 226 27.16 -12.07 -9.35
N SER A 227 26.17 -12.69 -10.00
CA SER A 227 26.42 -13.52 -11.19
C SER A 227 25.91 -12.89 -12.47
N ASP A 228 26.84 -12.72 -13.41
CA ASP A 228 26.60 -12.30 -14.79
C ASP A 228 25.50 -13.13 -15.46
N ILE A 229 24.68 -12.48 -16.28
CA ILE A 229 23.65 -13.14 -17.09
C ILE A 229 24.32 -14.10 -18.09
N HIS A 230 24.20 -15.41 -17.86
CA HIS A 230 24.63 -16.45 -18.80
C HIS A 230 23.65 -16.60 -19.97
N PHE A 231 24.09 -16.46 -21.22
CA PHE A 231 23.27 -16.57 -22.44
C PHE A 231 22.55 -17.92 -22.62
N ASP A 232 21.36 -17.90 -23.25
CA ASP A 232 20.57 -19.09 -23.60
C ASP A 232 21.03 -19.65 -24.96
N PRO A 233 21.34 -20.96 -25.08
CA PRO A 233 21.69 -21.58 -26.36
C PRO A 233 20.47 -22.05 -27.20
N VAL A 234 19.24 -22.01 -26.69
CA VAL A 234 18.05 -22.59 -27.36
C VAL A 234 17.32 -21.60 -28.27
N SER A 235 17.37 -20.31 -27.98
CA SER A 235 16.83 -19.26 -28.85
C SER A 235 17.96 -18.35 -29.29
N ASP A 236 18.47 -18.58 -30.50
CA ASP A 236 19.61 -17.84 -31.07
C ASP A 236 19.38 -16.33 -31.22
N GLU A 237 18.18 -15.81 -30.97
CA GLU A 237 17.93 -14.37 -30.80
C GLU A 237 16.78 -14.20 -29.80
N VAL A 238 17.04 -13.72 -28.58
CA VAL A 238 15.97 -13.19 -27.73
C VAL A 238 16.06 -11.68 -27.77
N GLU A 239 15.10 -11.08 -28.46
CA GLU A 239 14.72 -9.70 -28.23
C GLU A 239 14.25 -9.60 -26.78
N ILE A 240 15.15 -9.24 -25.85
CA ILE A 240 14.80 -9.00 -24.45
C ILE A 240 14.09 -7.65 -24.42
N ASN A 241 12.82 -7.65 -24.77
CA ASN A 241 11.90 -6.60 -24.40
C ASN A 241 11.16 -7.13 -23.17
N PRO A 242 11.74 -7.00 -21.96
CA PRO A 242 11.14 -7.59 -20.79
C PRO A 242 9.81 -6.88 -20.59
N ALA A 243 8.72 -7.63 -20.64
CA ALA A 243 7.39 -7.09 -20.35
C ALA A 243 7.14 -7.05 -18.84
N LEU A 244 7.91 -7.83 -18.08
CA LEU A 244 7.79 -7.97 -16.64
C LEU A 244 9.18 -8.10 -16.02
N LEU A 245 9.45 -7.29 -15.00
CA LEU A 245 10.55 -7.50 -14.08
C LEU A 245 9.99 -8.13 -12.80
N CYS A 246 10.60 -9.21 -12.33
CA CYS A 246 10.19 -9.91 -11.13
C CYS A 246 11.37 -10.13 -10.17
N PHE A 247 11.11 -9.98 -8.89
CA PHE A 247 11.95 -10.45 -7.80
C PHE A 247 11.13 -11.41 -6.94
N GLU A 248 11.68 -12.57 -6.65
CA GLU A 248 11.15 -13.48 -5.64
C GLU A 248 11.84 -13.17 -4.31
N VAL A 249 11.04 -12.96 -3.28
CA VAL A 249 11.51 -12.56 -1.95
C VAL A 249 10.91 -13.49 -0.93
N GLU A 250 11.75 -14.09 -0.08
CA GLU A 250 11.30 -14.74 1.14
C GLU A 250 10.97 -13.67 2.18
N VAL A 251 9.74 -13.73 2.70
CA VAL A 251 9.20 -12.76 3.64
C VAL A 251 8.96 -13.42 4.98
N LYS A 252 9.59 -12.88 6.02
CA LYS A 252 9.49 -13.41 7.40
C LYS A 252 8.44 -12.68 8.24
N CYS A 253 7.54 -11.95 7.58
CA CYS A 253 6.40 -11.27 8.17
C CYS A 253 5.09 -11.70 7.51
N GLY A 254 3.95 -11.29 8.09
CA GLY A 254 2.63 -11.59 7.55
C GLY A 254 2.48 -11.10 6.11
N LYS A 255 2.03 -11.99 5.21
CA LYS A 255 2.00 -11.73 3.77
C LYS A 255 0.87 -10.81 3.30
N GLU A 256 -0.22 -10.81 4.06
CA GLU A 256 -1.48 -10.13 3.73
C GLU A 256 -1.32 -8.59 3.72
N ASP A 257 -0.21 -8.13 4.30
CA ASP A 257 0.05 -6.75 4.70
C ASP A 257 1.44 -6.25 4.31
N LEU A 258 2.09 -6.94 3.36
CA LEU A 258 3.47 -6.68 2.99
C LEU A 258 3.64 -5.28 2.38
N PRO A 259 4.79 -4.65 2.65
CA PRO A 259 5.03 -3.26 2.31
C PRO A 259 5.18 -3.02 0.81
N PHE A 260 5.18 -1.74 0.44
CA PHE A 260 5.29 -1.25 -0.93
C PHE A 260 6.70 -1.49 -1.46
N PHE A 261 6.91 -2.65 -2.06
CA PHE A 261 8.09 -2.92 -2.87
C PHE A 261 8.10 -1.95 -4.05
N ASN A 262 9.26 -1.36 -4.34
CA ASN A 262 9.47 -0.51 -5.50
C ASN A 262 10.55 -1.10 -6.39
N ILE A 263 10.33 -1.08 -7.69
CA ILE A 263 11.35 -1.40 -8.68
C ILE A 263 11.92 -0.08 -9.20
N VAL A 264 13.24 0.05 -9.16
CA VAL A 264 13.97 1.18 -9.74
C VAL A 264 14.85 0.64 -10.88
N LEU A 265 14.73 1.25 -12.06
CA LEU A 265 15.66 1.01 -13.16
C LEU A 265 16.60 2.20 -13.31
N LYS A 266 17.90 1.92 -13.45
CA LYS A 266 18.93 2.92 -13.70
C LYS A 266 19.74 2.58 -14.94
N SER A 267 20.22 3.60 -15.65
CA SER A 267 21.27 3.46 -16.66
C SER A 267 22.40 4.42 -16.31
N GLY A 268 23.57 3.88 -15.96
CA GLY A 268 24.57 4.66 -15.23
C GLY A 268 23.99 5.21 -13.92
N ASP A 269 24.18 6.51 -13.68
CA ASP A 269 23.67 7.18 -12.49
C ASP A 269 22.22 7.71 -12.65
N ALA A 270 21.65 7.63 -13.86
CA ALA A 270 20.32 8.15 -14.13
C ALA A 270 19.23 7.13 -13.79
N VAL A 271 18.24 7.54 -12.98
CA VAL A 271 17.00 6.77 -12.77
C VAL A 271 16.10 6.94 -13.99
N ILE A 272 15.83 5.84 -14.69
CA ILE A 272 15.03 5.82 -15.93
C ILE A 272 13.62 5.29 -15.68
N PHE A 273 13.39 4.61 -14.55
CA PHE A 273 12.08 4.12 -14.12
C PHE A 273 12.03 3.98 -12.61
N ASN A 274 10.87 4.29 -12.03
CA ASN A 274 10.55 3.95 -10.65
C ASN A 274 9.05 3.63 -10.58
N SER A 275 8.68 2.49 -10.02
CA SER A 275 7.28 2.12 -9.83
C SER A 275 7.10 1.18 -8.65
N ILE A 276 5.95 1.32 -8.00
CA ILE A 276 5.45 0.36 -7.01
C ILE A 276 5.21 -0.98 -7.70
N CYS A 277 5.65 -2.05 -7.05
CA CYS A 277 5.46 -3.43 -7.47
C CYS A 277 4.04 -3.91 -7.18
N ARG A 278 3.58 -4.84 -8.01
CA ARG A 278 2.49 -5.75 -7.68
C ARG A 278 3.07 -6.98 -6.96
N LEU A 279 2.29 -7.55 -6.05
CA LEU A 279 2.68 -8.72 -5.27
C LEU A 279 1.86 -9.94 -5.69
N LEU A 280 2.49 -11.10 -5.70
CA LEU A 280 1.82 -12.38 -5.87
C LEU A 280 2.39 -13.40 -4.88
N ASP A 281 1.50 -14.05 -4.12
CA ASP A 281 1.89 -15.08 -3.17
C ASP A 281 2.44 -16.34 -3.87
N VAL A 282 3.47 -16.94 -3.28
CA VAL A 282 3.97 -18.26 -3.68
C VAL A 282 3.37 -19.30 -2.74
N GLU A 283 2.25 -19.87 -3.19
CA GLU A 283 1.42 -20.81 -2.43
C GLU A 283 2.25 -21.92 -1.77
N GLY A 284 1.99 -22.16 -0.48
CA GLY A 284 2.64 -23.21 0.32
C GLY A 284 4.08 -22.89 0.74
N THR A 285 4.52 -21.63 0.63
CA THR A 285 5.86 -21.18 1.04
C THR A 285 5.76 -19.86 1.80
N ASP A 286 6.89 -19.33 2.31
CA ASP A 286 6.97 -17.98 2.88
C ASP A 286 7.47 -16.94 1.85
N ARG A 287 7.31 -17.20 0.55
CA ARG A 287 7.81 -16.33 -0.52
C ARG A 287 6.72 -15.57 -1.24
N ILE A 288 7.09 -14.44 -1.84
CA ILE A 288 6.26 -13.64 -2.74
C ILE A 288 7.04 -13.28 -4.01
N TYR A 289 6.31 -13.02 -5.09
CA TYR A 289 6.85 -12.31 -6.25
C TYR A 289 6.48 -10.83 -6.17
N ALA A 290 7.50 -9.97 -6.06
CA ALA A 290 7.38 -8.54 -6.29
C ALA A 290 7.70 -8.24 -7.75
N PHE A 291 6.73 -7.75 -8.51
CA PHE A 291 6.90 -7.57 -9.95
C PHE A 291 6.33 -6.25 -10.47
N CYS A 292 6.93 -5.73 -11.53
CA CYS A 292 6.44 -4.55 -12.22
C CYS A 292 6.35 -4.82 -13.73
N PRO A 293 5.20 -4.54 -14.37
CA PRO A 293 5.11 -4.55 -15.82
C PRO A 293 5.93 -3.38 -16.37
N LEU A 294 6.86 -3.70 -17.26
CA LEU A 294 7.61 -2.73 -18.04
C LEU A 294 6.80 -2.46 -19.30
N SER A 295 5.81 -1.57 -19.20
CA SER A 295 5.04 -1.18 -20.39
C SER A 295 5.97 -0.48 -21.39
N MET A 296 5.91 -0.93 -22.65
CA MET A 296 6.56 -0.30 -23.81
C MET A 296 6.25 1.19 -23.95
N GLU A 297 5.13 1.66 -23.38
CA GLU A 297 4.71 3.05 -23.42
C GLU A 297 5.30 3.90 -22.30
N LYS A 298 5.76 3.28 -21.20
CA LYS A 298 6.26 4.01 -20.02
C LYS A 298 7.77 4.19 -20.06
N VAL A 299 8.53 3.18 -20.49
CA VAL A 299 10.00 3.27 -20.60
C VAL A 299 10.50 2.46 -21.80
N HIS A 300 11.17 3.12 -22.72
CA HIS A 300 11.84 2.47 -23.85
C HIS A 300 13.21 1.93 -23.42
N VAL A 301 13.21 0.82 -22.69
CA VAL A 301 14.41 0.19 -22.10
C VAL A 301 15.53 -0.04 -23.16
N LYS A 302 15.15 -0.26 -24.43
CA LYS A 302 16.06 -0.39 -25.59
C LYS A 302 16.95 0.83 -25.88
N GLN A 303 16.64 2.00 -25.34
CA GLN A 303 17.45 3.21 -25.51
C GLN A 303 18.70 3.21 -24.60
N TYR A 304 18.78 2.27 -23.65
CA TYR A 304 19.79 2.25 -22.60
C TYR A 304 20.67 1.01 -22.73
N PRO A 305 21.96 1.12 -23.12
CA PRO A 305 22.80 -0.04 -23.43
C PRO A 305 22.97 -1.01 -22.26
N GLU A 306 23.01 -0.46 -21.04
CA GLU A 306 23.08 -1.19 -19.78
C GLU A 306 22.03 -0.63 -18.82
N VAL A 307 21.31 -1.52 -18.15
CA VAL A 307 20.29 -1.19 -17.17
C VAL A 307 20.52 -1.99 -15.89
N THR A 308 20.52 -1.30 -14.75
CA THR A 308 20.46 -1.90 -13.43
C THR A 308 19.02 -1.91 -12.95
N ALA A 309 18.51 -3.10 -12.65
CA ALA A 309 17.23 -3.30 -12.00
C ALA A 309 17.46 -3.50 -10.50
N SER A 310 16.87 -2.65 -9.68
CA SER A 310 16.94 -2.71 -8.22
C SER A 310 15.55 -2.90 -7.63
N LEU A 311 15.42 -3.83 -6.70
CA LEU A 311 14.28 -3.95 -5.80
C LEU A 311 14.56 -3.17 -4.53
N HIS A 312 13.65 -2.26 -4.21
CA HIS A 312 13.66 -1.48 -3.00
C HIS A 312 12.50 -1.87 -2.09
N VAL A 313 12.75 -1.85 -0.78
CA VAL A 313 11.75 -1.99 0.27
C VAL A 313 11.97 -0.85 1.25
N PHE A 314 10.97 0.04 1.36
CA PHE A 314 11.06 1.29 2.14
C PHE A 314 12.32 2.10 1.81
N ASP A 315 12.50 2.39 0.51
CA ASP A 315 13.62 3.14 -0.07
C ASP A 315 15.01 2.50 0.07
N ARG A 316 15.15 1.40 0.82
CA ARG A 316 16.39 0.61 0.86
C ARG A 316 16.45 -0.36 -0.30
N GLU A 317 17.55 -0.34 -1.06
CA GLU A 317 17.83 -1.38 -2.06
C GLU A 317 18.13 -2.69 -1.34
N ILE A 318 17.33 -3.73 -1.58
CA ILE A 318 17.54 -5.06 -1.00
C ILE A 318 18.13 -6.05 -2.00
N ALA A 319 17.91 -5.84 -3.30
CA ALA A 319 18.49 -6.64 -4.35
C ALA A 319 18.68 -5.81 -5.61
N SER A 320 19.73 -6.09 -6.37
CA SER A 320 19.87 -5.54 -7.71
C SER A 320 20.58 -6.50 -8.64
N PHE A 321 20.32 -6.35 -9.93
CA PHE A 321 21.07 -7.03 -10.98
C PHE A 321 21.16 -6.14 -12.22
N ARG A 322 22.17 -6.39 -13.04
CA ARG A 322 22.40 -5.62 -14.28
C ARG A 322 22.11 -6.48 -15.50
N PHE A 323 21.58 -5.85 -16.54
CA PHE A 323 21.38 -6.46 -17.83
C PHE A 323 21.70 -5.49 -18.95
N PHE A 324 22.20 -6.03 -20.06
CA PHE A 324 22.45 -5.26 -21.27
C PHE A 324 21.23 -5.35 -22.19
N THR A 325 20.94 -4.26 -22.89
CA THR A 325 19.80 -4.19 -23.84
C THR A 325 20.27 -4.18 -25.29
N ASP A 326 21.58 -4.01 -25.52
CA ASP A 326 22.18 -3.96 -26.84
C ASP A 326 22.22 -5.34 -27.52
N ARG A 327 21.94 -5.33 -28.82
CA ARG A 327 21.72 -6.46 -29.73
C ARG A 327 23.01 -7.07 -30.29
N THR A 328 24.18 -6.69 -29.81
CA THR A 328 25.42 -7.22 -30.38
C THR A 328 25.57 -8.69 -29.99
N GLU A 329 25.46 -9.55 -31.00
CA GLU A 329 25.83 -10.98 -31.06
C GLU A 329 26.73 -11.47 -29.93
N ARG A 330 26.43 -12.68 -29.43
CA ARG A 330 27.23 -13.48 -28.48
C ARG A 330 28.61 -12.89 -28.17
N GLY A 331 28.74 -12.20 -27.04
CA GLY A 331 30.03 -11.91 -26.43
C GLY A 331 30.82 -10.69 -26.93
N LYS A 332 30.37 -9.89 -27.91
CA LYS A 332 31.18 -8.75 -28.40
C LYS A 332 31.47 -7.67 -27.36
N TYR A 333 30.52 -7.32 -26.49
CA TYR A 333 30.72 -6.25 -25.49
C TYR A 333 31.80 -6.57 -24.44
N ARG A 334 32.09 -7.87 -24.19
CA ARG A 334 33.14 -8.28 -23.24
C ARG A 334 34.56 -8.18 -23.80
N PHE A 335 34.74 -8.18 -25.13
CA PHE A 335 36.08 -8.19 -25.75
C PHE A 335 36.56 -6.83 -26.25
N ASP A 336 35.67 -5.86 -26.50
CA ASP A 336 36.10 -4.54 -26.99
C ASP A 336 36.62 -3.59 -25.91
N ARG A 337 36.30 -3.83 -24.63
CA ARG A 337 36.89 -3.06 -23.51
C ARG A 337 38.26 -3.57 -23.03
N MET A 338 38.66 -4.78 -23.42
CA MET A 338 40.03 -5.29 -23.16
C MET A 338 41.04 -4.87 -24.24
N ASN A 339 40.59 -4.22 -25.32
CA ASN A 339 41.42 -3.78 -26.44
C ASN A 339 41.49 -2.24 -26.58
N LYS A 340 41.34 -1.48 -25.49
CA LYS A 340 41.65 -0.05 -25.45
C LYS A 340 42.62 0.30 -24.35
#